data_AF-A0A6M0CMI5-F1
#
_entry.id   AF-A0A6M0CMI5-F1
#
_cell.length_a   1.000
_cell.length_b   1.000
_cell.length_c   1.000
_cell.angle_alpha   90.00
_cell.angle_beta   90.00
_cell.angle_gamma   90.00
#
_symmetry.space_group_name_H-M   'P 1'
#
loop_
_entity.id
_entity.type
_entity.pdbx_description
1 polymer ?
#
loop_
_entity_poly.entity_id
_entity_poly.type
_entity_poly.pdbx_seq_one_letter_code
_entity_poly.pdbx_strand_id
1 'polypeptide(L)'
;MKKLIYLFVLLGAMVSCEDDIDDNTPAFQGTIDGEFFRATQLGVTPGEDDVWILEGTMTVEKITLQIVDLNTGIYGLGENLRNTGTYTKEGDGTFFTGETGNTGNVTISEYNTEENFISGVFKFTANNEDGSVNVQDGIFYRVPIIGTPPAPVPMP
;
A
#
# COMPACT_ATOMS: atom_id res chain seq x y z
N MET A 1 67.94 -14.15 5.91
CA MET A 1 66.61 -14.77 5.98
C MET A 1 65.59 -13.65 6.22
N LYS A 2 64.87 -13.21 5.18
CA LYS A 2 64.02 -11.99 5.25
C LYS A 2 62.91 -11.93 4.19
N LYS A 3 62.46 -13.08 3.68
CA LYS A 3 61.53 -13.18 2.54
C LYS A 3 60.13 -13.71 2.89
N LEU A 4 59.84 -13.98 4.16
CA LEU A 4 58.54 -14.52 4.58
C LEU A 4 57.54 -13.47 5.10
N ILE A 5 57.91 -12.19 5.16
CA ILE A 5 57.04 -11.13 5.72
C ILE A 5 55.97 -10.65 4.72
N TYR A 6 56.13 -10.92 3.42
CA TYR A 6 55.17 -10.45 2.41
C TYR A 6 53.91 -11.31 2.28
N LEU A 7 53.85 -12.50 2.91
CA LEU A 7 52.73 -13.43 2.72
C LEU A 7 51.52 -13.15 3.65
N PHE A 8 51.66 -12.27 4.65
CA PHE A 8 50.59 -12.01 5.63
C PHE A 8 49.71 -10.79 5.31
N VAL A 9 50.02 -10.03 4.26
CA VAL A 9 49.29 -8.80 3.90
C VAL A 9 48.13 -9.06 2.93
N LEU A 10 47.99 -10.29 2.41
CA LEU A 10 47.03 -10.62 1.35
C LEU A 10 45.72 -11.29 1.83
N LEU A 11 45.46 -11.38 3.14
CA LEU A 11 44.25 -12.06 3.67
C LEU A 11 43.14 -11.13 4.19
N GLY A 12 43.25 -9.81 4.02
CA GLY A 12 42.28 -8.84 4.56
C GLY A 12 41.17 -8.39 3.60
N ALA A 13 41.04 -8.97 2.40
CA ALA A 13 40.21 -8.39 1.33
C ALA A 13 38.85 -9.07 1.12
N MET A 14 38.30 -9.76 2.12
CA MET A 14 36.97 -10.35 2.02
C MET A 14 36.20 -10.20 3.33
N VAL A 15 35.52 -9.07 3.51
CA VAL A 15 34.24 -8.90 4.22
C VAL A 15 33.85 -7.43 4.06
N SER A 16 33.11 -7.16 3.00
CA SER A 16 32.01 -6.19 2.96
C SER A 16 31.41 -6.34 1.56
N CYS A 17 30.68 -7.43 1.34
CA CYS A 17 29.44 -7.27 0.61
C CYS A 17 28.53 -6.60 1.64
N GLU A 18 28.56 -5.27 1.69
CA GLU A 18 27.38 -4.54 2.12
C GLU A 18 26.33 -4.89 1.06
N ASP A 19 25.51 -5.89 1.37
CA ASP A 19 24.22 -6.08 0.75
C ASP A 19 23.42 -4.85 1.18
N ASP A 20 23.61 -3.73 0.45
CA ASP A 20 22.63 -2.66 0.39
C ASP A 20 21.39 -3.26 -0.27
N ILE A 21 20.69 -4.14 0.46
CA ILE A 21 19.31 -4.46 0.19
C ILE A 21 18.59 -3.17 0.54
N ASP A 22 18.27 -2.39 -0.49
CA ASP A 22 17.18 -1.43 -0.44
C ASP A 22 15.92 -2.22 -0.02
N ASP A 23 15.70 -2.34 1.29
CA ASP A 23 14.46 -2.84 1.84
C ASP A 23 13.39 -1.81 1.48
N ASN A 24 12.81 -1.97 0.28
CA ASN A 24 11.67 -1.21 -0.21
C ASN A 24 10.39 -1.65 0.55
N THR A 25 10.51 -1.72 1.86
CA THR A 25 9.57 -2.23 2.83
C THR A 25 9.43 -1.15 3.90
N PRO A 26 8.24 -0.58 4.10
CA PRO A 26 6.98 -0.87 3.43
C PRO A 26 6.91 -0.31 1.99
N ALA A 27 6.01 -0.87 1.17
CA ALA A 27 5.72 -0.36 -0.17
C ALA A 27 4.22 -0.18 -0.42
N PHE A 28 3.87 0.85 -1.18
CA PHE A 28 2.57 1.05 -1.78
C PHE A 28 2.78 1.65 -3.18
N GLN A 29 2.41 0.91 -4.21
CA GLN A 29 2.70 1.27 -5.60
C GLN A 29 1.60 0.78 -6.54
N GLY A 30 1.58 1.29 -7.77
CA GLY A 30 0.68 0.86 -8.83
C GLY A 30 0.90 1.66 -10.10
N THR A 31 -0.04 1.55 -11.03
CA THR A 31 -0.09 2.38 -12.23
C THR A 31 -1.43 3.10 -12.34
N ILE A 32 -1.40 4.39 -12.65
CA ILE A 32 -2.58 5.24 -12.80
C ILE A 32 -2.62 5.69 -14.25
N ASP A 33 -3.59 5.18 -15.03
CA ASP A 33 -3.67 5.37 -16.48
C ASP A 33 -2.35 5.05 -17.23
N GLY A 34 -1.60 4.08 -16.69
CA GLY A 34 -0.31 3.64 -17.23
C GLY A 34 0.90 4.40 -16.70
N GLU A 35 0.73 5.47 -15.93
CA GLU A 35 1.81 6.18 -15.25
C GLU A 35 2.15 5.52 -13.91
N PHE A 36 3.44 5.35 -13.63
CA PHE A 36 3.89 4.67 -12.41
C PHE A 36 3.69 5.55 -11.17
N PHE A 37 3.05 4.97 -10.16
CA PHE A 37 2.82 5.57 -8.85
C PHE A 37 3.57 4.79 -7.77
N ARG A 38 4.31 5.50 -6.92
CA ARG A 38 4.94 4.93 -5.72
C ARG A 38 4.82 5.92 -4.57
N ALA A 39 4.10 5.50 -3.54
CA ALA A 39 3.87 6.32 -2.36
C ALA A 39 5.19 6.60 -1.62
N THR A 40 5.36 7.84 -1.16
CA THR A 40 6.41 8.25 -0.21
C THR A 40 5.91 8.27 1.22
N GLN A 41 4.58 8.31 1.41
CA GLN A 41 3.90 8.20 2.70
C GLN A 41 2.77 7.19 2.56
N LEU A 42 2.65 6.28 3.52
CA LEU A 42 1.66 5.21 3.50
C LEU A 42 1.26 4.79 4.92
N GLY A 43 0.09 4.18 5.06
CA GLY A 43 -0.36 3.62 6.32
C GLY A 43 -1.80 3.11 6.27
N VAL A 44 -2.17 2.32 7.27
CA VAL A 44 -3.55 1.92 7.55
C VAL A 44 -4.03 2.61 8.82
N THR A 45 -5.19 3.27 8.80
CA THR A 45 -5.78 3.88 9.99
C THR A 45 -7.24 3.48 10.15
N PRO A 46 -7.79 3.50 11.37
CA PRO A 46 -9.24 3.39 11.54
C PRO A 46 -9.94 4.62 10.93
N GLY A 47 -11.03 4.39 10.20
CA GLY A 47 -11.94 5.42 9.69
C GLY A 47 -13.21 5.56 10.55
N GLU A 48 -14.18 6.30 10.04
CA GLU A 48 -15.54 6.37 10.60
C GLU A 48 -16.36 5.12 10.21
N ASP A 49 -17.46 4.84 10.91
CA ASP A 49 -18.39 3.73 10.57
C ASP A 49 -17.71 2.34 10.45
N ASP A 50 -16.72 2.06 11.30
CA ASP A 50 -16.01 0.78 11.42
C ASP A 50 -15.42 0.28 10.10
N VAL A 51 -14.79 1.20 9.37
CA VAL A 51 -13.97 0.91 8.21
C VAL A 51 -12.50 1.17 8.51
N TRP A 52 -11.63 0.64 7.66
CA TRP A 52 -10.21 0.89 7.64
C TRP A 52 -9.85 1.72 6.41
N ILE A 53 -8.93 2.65 6.59
CA ILE A 53 -8.42 3.54 5.55
C ILE A 53 -6.98 3.15 5.26
N LEU A 54 -6.74 2.57 4.09
CA LEU A 54 -5.41 2.31 3.56
C LEU A 54 -5.03 3.44 2.61
N GLU A 55 -3.96 4.16 2.91
CA GLU A 55 -3.56 5.33 2.13
C GLU A 55 -2.12 5.19 1.62
N GLY A 56 -1.89 5.63 0.39
CA GLY A 56 -0.58 5.86 -0.19
C GLY A 56 -0.56 7.23 -0.88
N THR A 57 0.39 8.09 -0.52
CA THR A 57 0.54 9.45 -1.05
C THR A 57 1.90 9.61 -1.75
N MET A 58 1.90 10.18 -2.95
CA MET A 58 3.07 10.56 -3.73
C MET A 58 2.98 12.04 -4.11
N THR A 59 3.71 12.91 -3.41
CA THR A 59 3.76 14.37 -3.69
C THR A 59 2.37 15.02 -3.65
N VAL A 60 1.68 15.12 -4.80
CA VAL A 60 0.36 15.74 -4.98
C VAL A 60 -0.73 14.73 -5.37
N GLU A 61 -0.37 13.45 -5.44
CA GLU A 61 -1.23 12.35 -5.81
C GLU A 61 -1.46 11.44 -4.60
N LYS A 62 -2.66 10.89 -4.50
CA LYS A 62 -3.05 10.07 -3.35
C LYS A 62 -4.02 8.98 -3.76
N ILE A 63 -3.75 7.76 -3.33
CA ILE A 63 -4.67 6.62 -3.41
C ILE A 63 -5.16 6.31 -2.01
N THR A 64 -6.48 6.21 -1.86
CA THR A 64 -7.15 5.83 -0.61
C THR A 64 -8.06 4.65 -0.88
N LEU A 65 -7.89 3.57 -0.13
CA LEU A 65 -8.75 2.39 -0.15
C LEU A 65 -9.46 2.30 1.20
N GLN A 66 -10.78 2.42 1.17
CA GLN A 66 -11.62 2.19 2.33
C GLN A 66 -12.17 0.77 2.26
N ILE A 67 -12.01 -0.01 3.35
CA ILE A 67 -12.48 -1.39 3.42
C ILE A 67 -13.04 -1.71 4.80
N VAL A 68 -14.05 -2.57 4.86
CA VAL A 68 -14.75 -2.92 6.12
C VAL A 68 -13.93 -3.77 7.09
N ASP A 69 -12.87 -4.44 6.63
CA ASP A 69 -12.09 -5.39 7.44
C ASP A 69 -10.67 -5.56 6.86
N LEU A 70 -9.70 -5.92 7.70
CA LEU A 70 -8.32 -6.21 7.33
C LEU A 70 -8.01 -7.70 7.22
N ASN A 71 -8.96 -8.58 7.52
CA ASN A 71 -8.81 -10.02 7.36
C ASN A 71 -8.41 -10.40 5.92
N THR A 72 -7.69 -11.51 5.77
CA THR A 72 -7.32 -12.00 4.43
C THR A 72 -8.57 -12.30 3.61
N GLY A 73 -8.65 -11.77 2.39
CA GLY A 73 -9.87 -11.87 1.59
C GLY A 73 -9.87 -10.92 0.40
N ILE A 74 -10.96 -10.99 -0.37
CA ILE A 74 -11.22 -10.12 -1.51
C ILE A 74 -12.38 -9.19 -1.16
N TYR A 75 -12.15 -7.89 -1.30
CA TYR A 75 -13.10 -6.82 -1.03
C TYR A 75 -13.44 -6.12 -2.34
N GLY A 76 -14.68 -6.25 -2.80
CA GLY A 76 -15.17 -5.52 -3.97
C GLY A 76 -15.33 -4.04 -3.66
N LEU A 77 -14.81 -3.19 -4.55
CA LEU A 77 -14.89 -1.73 -4.45
C LEU A 77 -16.01 -1.21 -5.36
N GLY A 78 -16.77 -0.24 -4.85
CA GLY A 78 -17.84 0.42 -5.58
C GLY A 78 -19.20 -0.32 -5.59
N GLU A 79 -19.32 -1.38 -4.80
CA GLU A 79 -20.59 -2.08 -4.58
C GLU A 79 -21.42 -1.46 -3.46
N ASN A 80 -20.80 -0.62 -2.63
CA ASN A 80 -21.42 0.08 -1.51
C ASN A 80 -20.52 1.25 -1.06
N LEU A 81 -20.98 2.02 -0.07
CA LEU A 81 -20.26 3.16 0.50
C LEU A 81 -19.15 2.79 1.50
N ARG A 82 -19.04 1.52 1.90
CA ARG A 82 -18.09 1.07 2.92
C ARG A 82 -16.80 0.52 2.32
N ASN A 83 -16.86 -0.03 1.11
CA ASN A 83 -15.71 -0.46 0.33
C ASN A 83 -15.51 0.43 -0.90
N THR A 84 -14.61 1.41 -0.82
CA THR A 84 -14.41 2.42 -1.86
C THR A 84 -12.94 2.61 -2.19
N GLY A 85 -12.66 2.84 -3.48
CA GLY A 85 -11.35 3.25 -3.97
C GLY A 85 -11.41 4.70 -4.42
N THR A 86 -10.44 5.50 -3.97
CA THR A 86 -10.36 6.92 -4.26
C THR A 86 -8.97 7.24 -4.78
N TYR A 87 -8.91 8.07 -5.81
CA TYR A 87 -7.69 8.71 -6.29
C TYR A 87 -7.87 10.22 -6.26
N THR A 88 -6.94 10.94 -5.65
CA THR A 88 -6.94 12.40 -5.60
C THR A 88 -5.65 12.91 -6.22
N LYS A 89 -5.76 13.93 -7.07
CA LYS A 89 -4.62 14.65 -7.64
C LYS A 89 -4.87 16.15 -7.56
N GLU A 90 -3.89 16.91 -7.05
CA GLU A 90 -4.00 18.37 -7.06
C GLU A 90 -4.16 18.89 -8.50
N GLY A 91 -5.19 19.72 -8.71
CA GLY A 91 -5.55 20.24 -10.04
C GLY A 91 -6.69 19.48 -10.71
N ASP A 92 -6.71 18.15 -10.60
CA ASP A 92 -7.69 17.28 -11.28
C ASP A 92 -8.84 16.84 -10.35
N GLY A 93 -8.68 17.06 -9.04
CA GLY A 93 -9.71 16.78 -8.04
C GLY A 93 -9.68 15.35 -7.52
N THR A 94 -10.85 14.84 -7.13
CA THR A 94 -10.99 13.50 -6.52
C THR A 94 -11.88 12.62 -7.37
N PHE A 95 -11.37 11.45 -7.72
CA PHE A 95 -12.05 10.38 -8.42
C PHE A 95 -12.38 9.29 -7.41
N PHE A 96 -13.57 8.70 -7.50
CA PHE A 96 -13.98 7.63 -6.61
C PHE A 96 -14.69 6.49 -7.36
N THR A 97 -14.60 5.27 -6.82
CA THR A 97 -15.43 4.14 -7.26
C THR A 97 -16.89 4.47 -6.98
N GLY A 98 -17.78 4.35 -7.98
CA GLY A 98 -19.21 4.66 -7.81
C GLY A 98 -19.92 3.72 -6.82
N GLU A 99 -21.21 3.91 -6.59
CA GLU A 99 -21.97 3.15 -5.58
C GLU A 99 -22.80 1.99 -6.15
N THR A 100 -22.79 1.82 -7.48
CA THR A 100 -23.67 0.89 -8.20
C THR A 100 -22.90 0.08 -9.25
N GLY A 101 -21.81 -0.54 -8.82
CA GLY A 101 -21.11 -1.53 -9.64
C GLY A 101 -19.73 -1.86 -9.08
N ASN A 102 -19.35 -3.14 -9.11
CA ASN A 102 -17.99 -3.54 -8.79
C ASN A 102 -17.03 -2.94 -9.83
N THR A 103 -16.36 -1.84 -9.48
CA THR A 103 -15.39 -1.16 -10.36
C THR A 103 -13.96 -1.49 -9.99
N GLY A 104 -13.74 -2.39 -9.03
CA GLY A 104 -12.42 -2.76 -8.55
C GLY A 104 -12.45 -3.74 -7.40
N ASN A 105 -11.27 -4.16 -6.97
CA ASN A 105 -11.12 -5.03 -5.82
C ASN A 105 -9.80 -4.80 -5.10
N VAL A 106 -9.83 -4.96 -3.78
CA VAL A 106 -8.66 -5.09 -2.92
C VAL A 106 -8.56 -6.54 -2.49
N THR A 107 -7.38 -7.14 -2.57
CA THR A 107 -7.12 -8.48 -2.05
C THR A 107 -6.07 -8.36 -0.97
N ILE A 108 -6.44 -8.69 0.26
CA ILE A 108 -5.50 -8.77 1.38
C ILE A 108 -4.97 -10.20 1.43
N SER A 109 -3.67 -10.35 1.18
CA SER A 109 -2.97 -11.64 1.26
C SER A 109 -2.41 -11.92 2.66
N GLU A 110 -2.18 -10.88 3.45
CA GLU A 110 -1.58 -11.01 4.77
C GLU A 110 -2.11 -9.93 5.71
N TYR A 111 -2.48 -10.34 6.92
CA TYR A 111 -2.74 -9.46 8.04
C TYR A 111 -1.98 -9.99 9.25
N ASN A 112 -0.92 -9.29 9.63
CA ASN A 112 -0.05 -9.67 10.74
C ASN A 112 -0.35 -8.76 11.93
N THR A 113 -1.03 -9.32 12.94
CA THR A 113 -1.40 -8.60 14.17
C THR A 113 -0.26 -8.49 15.17
N GLU A 114 0.78 -9.32 15.05
CA GLU A 114 1.95 -9.28 15.94
C GLU A 114 2.87 -8.11 15.56
N GLU A 115 3.14 -7.96 14.26
CA GLU A 115 3.97 -6.90 13.70
C GLU A 115 3.16 -5.68 13.22
N ASN A 116 1.83 -5.73 13.29
CA ASN A 116 0.88 -4.67 12.90
C ASN A 116 1.04 -4.16 11.47
N PHE A 117 0.92 -5.06 10.48
CA PHE A 117 0.91 -4.68 9.07
C PHE A 117 -0.06 -5.50 8.23
N ILE A 118 -0.37 -5.01 7.03
CA ILE A 118 -1.05 -5.78 5.98
C ILE A 118 -0.27 -5.78 4.66
N SER A 119 -0.50 -6.82 3.85
CA SER A 119 0.02 -6.94 2.49
C SER A 119 -1.05 -7.44 1.53
N GLY A 120 -0.93 -7.08 0.25
CA GLY A 120 -1.91 -7.45 -0.76
C GLY A 120 -1.79 -6.66 -2.05
N VAL A 121 -2.86 -6.73 -2.85
CA VAL A 121 -2.95 -6.10 -4.17
C VAL A 121 -4.28 -5.38 -4.35
N PHE A 122 -4.32 -4.40 -5.24
CA PHE A 122 -5.54 -3.67 -5.55
C PHE A 122 -5.60 -3.24 -7.01
N LYS A 123 -6.82 -3.04 -7.50
CA LYS A 123 -7.12 -2.40 -8.78
C LYS A 123 -8.50 -1.79 -8.73
N PHE A 124 -8.71 -0.66 -9.38
CA PHE A 124 -10.04 -0.08 -9.50
C PHE A 124 -10.11 0.96 -10.61
N THR A 125 -11.33 1.21 -11.10
CA THR A 125 -11.66 2.36 -11.91
C THR A 125 -12.46 3.35 -11.05
N ALA A 126 -11.99 4.59 -11.01
CA ALA A 126 -12.63 5.68 -10.29
C ALA A 126 -13.04 6.79 -11.27
N ASN A 127 -14.09 7.55 -10.94
CA ASN A 127 -14.67 8.54 -11.83
C ASN A 127 -14.91 9.86 -11.09
N ASN A 128 -14.92 10.97 -11.84
CA ASN A 128 -15.37 12.29 -11.41
C ASN A 128 -16.18 12.96 -12.55
N GLU A 129 -16.43 14.27 -12.47
CA GLU A 129 -17.14 15.02 -13.52
C GLU A 129 -16.34 15.18 -14.83
N ASP A 130 -15.00 15.10 -14.75
CA ASP A 130 -14.08 15.31 -15.87
C ASP A 130 -13.72 14.01 -16.61
N GLY A 131 -13.90 12.84 -15.97
CA GLY A 131 -13.66 11.56 -16.60
C GLY A 131 -13.45 10.39 -15.62
N SER A 132 -12.68 9.40 -16.09
CA SER A 132 -12.37 8.17 -15.35
C SER A 132 -10.87 7.96 -15.30
N VAL A 133 -10.37 7.52 -14.14
CA VAL A 133 -9.00 7.05 -13.93
C VAL A 133 -8.99 5.56 -13.68
N ASN A 134 -7.99 4.88 -14.22
CA ASN A 134 -7.84 3.44 -14.07
C ASN A 134 -6.55 3.12 -13.30
N VAL A 135 -6.73 2.54 -12.12
CA VAL A 135 -5.65 2.15 -11.22
C VAL A 135 -5.45 0.64 -11.33
N GLN A 136 -4.26 0.23 -11.78
CA GLN A 136 -3.90 -1.16 -12.06
C GLN A 136 -2.58 -1.52 -11.39
N ASP A 137 -2.29 -2.84 -11.36
CA ASP A 137 -1.05 -3.40 -10.83
C ASP A 137 -0.69 -2.87 -9.43
N GLY A 138 -1.72 -2.54 -8.65
CA GLY A 138 -1.60 -1.99 -7.32
C GLY A 138 -1.08 -3.05 -6.35
N ILE A 139 -0.04 -2.72 -5.60
CA ILE A 139 0.57 -3.58 -4.58
C ILE A 139 0.76 -2.75 -3.32
N PHE A 140 0.40 -3.32 -2.17
CA PHE A 140 0.78 -2.83 -0.86
C PHE A 140 1.50 -3.96 -0.12
N TYR A 141 2.68 -3.69 0.42
CA TYR A 141 3.52 -4.69 1.07
C TYR A 141 3.98 -4.17 2.42
N ARG A 142 3.64 -4.94 3.46
CA ARG A 142 3.94 -4.64 4.87
C ARG A 142 3.55 -3.22 5.28
N VAL A 143 2.42 -2.72 4.77
CA VAL A 143 1.94 -1.37 5.11
C VAL A 143 1.54 -1.37 6.59
N PRO A 144 2.12 -0.47 7.42
CA PRO A 144 1.91 -0.47 8.85
C PRO A 144 0.49 -0.01 9.21
N ILE A 145 -0.08 -0.64 10.22
CA ILE A 145 -1.34 -0.25 10.83
C ILE A 145 -1.04 0.74 11.94
N ILE A 146 -1.50 1.97 11.76
CA ILE A 146 -1.26 3.12 12.63
C ILE A 146 -2.59 3.45 13.32
N GLY A 147 -2.70 3.11 14.59
CA GLY A 147 -3.88 3.42 15.41
C GLY A 147 -4.46 2.22 16.12
N THR A 148 -5.46 2.47 16.95
CA THR A 148 -6.19 1.41 17.67
C THR A 148 -7.32 0.92 16.76
N PRO A 149 -7.59 -0.40 16.66
CA PRO A 149 -8.71 -0.93 15.88
C PRO A 149 -10.03 -0.21 16.21
N PRO A 150 -10.94 -0.02 15.23
CA PRO A 150 -12.28 0.49 15.50
C PRO A 150 -12.93 -0.33 16.60
N ALA A 151 -13.58 0.34 17.55
CA ALA A 151 -14.23 -0.35 18.66
C ALA A 151 -15.35 -1.25 18.09
N PRO A 152 -15.43 -2.54 18.47
CA PRO A 152 -16.47 -3.40 17.95
C PRO A 152 -17.85 -2.82 18.25
N VAL A 153 -18.66 -2.56 17.21
CA VAL A 153 -20.06 -2.15 17.39
C VAL A 153 -20.76 -3.23 18.20
N PRO A 154 -21.36 -2.90 19.37
CA PRO A 154 -22.21 -3.85 20.05
C PRO A 154 -23.39 -4.17 19.13
N MET A 155 -23.49 -5.42 18.68
CA MET A 155 -24.67 -5.90 17.97
C MET A 155 -25.89 -5.73 18.88
N PRO A 156 -26.99 -5.12 18.40
CA PRO A 156 -28.24 -5.00 19.15
C PRO A 156 -28.94 -6.35 19.35
#